data_AF-A0A1S2IC91-F1
#
_entry.id   AF-A0A1S2IC91-F1
#
_cell.length_a   1.000
_cell.length_b   1.000
_cell.length_c   1.000
_cell.angle_alpha   90.00
_cell.angle_beta   90.00
_cell.angle_gamma   90.00
#
_symmetry.space_group_name_H-M   'P 1'
#
loop_
_entity.id
_entity.type
_entity.pdbx_description
1 polymer ?
#
loop_
_entity_poly.entity_id
_entity_poly.type
_entity_poly.pdbx_seq_one_letter_code
_entity_poly.pdbx_strand_id
1 'polypeptide(L)'
;MAGKGRGETVEVGGHRLQLTNLDKVLYPDAGTTKADVLGYYAAVAEWMLPHVEGRPATRKRWVNGVEGEVFFEKNLPDSAPDWVARHSIEHKDHANVYPMVNDVATLTWLAQVAALEVHVPQWRFGPKGAQRNPDRLVLDLDPGEGVGLAECVAVAQLLKPIVEGMGLELMPVTSGSKGVHLYARLDGGQTSAQVGEVAHELARAMEADHPDLVLSTMGKADRRGKVLLDWSQNNGNKTTVAPYSLRGRSRPTVAMPRTWRELASKTLVQLEYTDVLSRLKRRGDPLADVSAHVPVPSGELGEDFRNTESTDHDPAEKTRDRLEVYRSKRDASKTAEPVPADAPASTDGTSFVIQEHHASSLHWDFRLEHDGVLVSWALPKGEPDDPGTNHLAVQTEDHPLEYGTFEGTIAKGEYGAGEVTIWDSGEYDLEKWRDGREVIVVLHGEQRGTRRVALIHTGHGGGRAESNWLIHRMKDDADDGAHGGHGAGGHGAGGHSARSRVGNSSLTSPATGGSPEKSGRASSARDRKQEFPAPDPVAPMLATTGDAHDVSEGGWAFEMKWDGIRAVAVVHDGAVTLTSRNGNDLTPAYPELQVLAERVDGDGGAVLDGEIVA
;
A
#
# COMPACT_ATOMS: atom_id res chain seq x y z
N MET A 1 -32.12 -41.71 16.76
CA MET A 1 -31.26 -41.77 17.96
C MET A 1 -29.85 -42.16 17.50
N ALA A 2 -29.06 -41.20 17.02
CA ALA A 2 -27.67 -41.46 16.62
C ALA A 2 -26.83 -41.60 17.90
N GLY A 3 -26.11 -42.72 18.05
CA GLY A 3 -25.36 -43.05 19.25
C GLY A 3 -24.31 -41.98 19.56
N LYS A 4 -24.21 -41.57 20.83
CA LYS A 4 -23.05 -40.84 21.35
C LYS A 4 -21.80 -41.68 21.07
N GLY A 5 -21.02 -41.30 20.07
CA GLY A 5 -19.72 -41.93 19.80
C GLY A 5 -18.88 -41.89 21.07
N ARG A 6 -18.38 -43.06 21.50
CA ARG A 6 -17.53 -43.23 22.66
C ARG A 6 -16.25 -42.45 22.39
N GLY A 7 -16.06 -41.31 23.06
CA GLY A 7 -14.88 -40.49 22.83
C GLY A 7 -13.64 -41.17 23.38
N GLU A 8 -12.51 -40.99 22.70
CA GLU A 8 -11.21 -41.50 23.11
C GLU A 8 -10.43 -40.38 23.82
N THR A 9 -9.84 -40.68 24.96
CA THR A 9 -8.92 -39.75 25.62
C THR A 9 -7.50 -40.07 25.18
N VAL A 10 -6.81 -39.10 24.59
CA VAL A 10 -5.41 -39.22 24.15
C VAL A 10 -4.54 -38.22 24.90
N GLU A 11 -3.24 -38.50 24.97
CA GLU A 11 -2.23 -37.58 25.47
C GLU A 11 -1.39 -37.07 24.30
N VAL A 12 -1.33 -35.75 24.11
CA VAL A 12 -0.60 -35.09 23.03
C VAL A 12 0.17 -33.92 23.63
N GLY A 13 1.49 -33.90 23.45
CA GLY A 13 2.34 -32.83 23.98
C GLY A 13 2.23 -32.62 25.50
N GLY A 14 1.94 -33.67 26.28
CA GLY A 14 1.73 -33.58 27.72
C GLY A 14 0.33 -33.11 28.16
N HIS A 15 -0.59 -32.89 27.21
CA HIS A 15 -1.97 -32.50 27.48
C HIS A 15 -2.95 -33.63 27.15
N ARG A 16 -4.01 -33.76 27.95
CA ARG A 16 -5.09 -34.72 27.71
C ARG A 16 -6.16 -34.09 26.83
N LEU A 17 -6.48 -34.75 25.71
CA LEU A 17 -7.54 -34.33 24.78
C LEU A 17 -8.61 -35.41 24.66
N GLN A 18 -9.87 -34.97 24.56
CA GLN A 18 -10.99 -35.83 24.25
C GLN A 18 -11.32 -35.77 22.76
N LEU A 19 -11.01 -36.85 22.03
CA LEU A 19 -11.35 -37.00 20.62
C LEU A 19 -12.72 -37.63 20.48
N THR A 20 -13.52 -37.13 19.54
CA THR A 20 -14.89 -37.60 19.33
C THR A 20 -15.26 -37.59 17.86
N ASN A 21 -16.16 -38.50 17.46
CA ASN A 21 -16.69 -38.62 16.10
C ASN A 21 -15.57 -38.80 15.06
N LEU A 22 -14.61 -39.70 15.34
CA LEU A 22 -13.43 -39.93 14.51
C LEU A 22 -13.80 -40.36 13.08
N ASP A 23 -14.80 -41.23 12.93
CA ASP A 23 -15.29 -41.72 11.64
C ASP A 23 -16.14 -40.70 10.86
N LYS A 24 -16.37 -39.51 11.43
CA LYS A 24 -17.17 -38.48 10.76
C LYS A 24 -16.45 -38.00 9.51
N VAL A 25 -17.08 -38.19 8.36
CA VAL A 25 -16.59 -37.67 7.07
C VAL A 25 -16.70 -36.14 7.07
N LEU A 26 -15.57 -35.46 6.85
CA LEU A 26 -15.50 -34.00 6.72
C LEU A 26 -15.32 -33.56 5.26
N TYR A 27 -14.76 -34.42 4.40
CA TYR A 27 -14.66 -34.21 2.95
C TYR A 27 -15.27 -35.40 2.19
N PRO A 28 -16.55 -35.31 1.77
CA PRO A 28 -17.25 -36.42 1.11
C PRO A 28 -16.56 -36.94 -0.16
N ASP A 29 -16.12 -36.05 -1.06
CA ASP A 29 -15.48 -36.41 -2.34
C ASP A 29 -14.19 -37.24 -2.20
N ALA A 30 -13.51 -37.09 -1.07
CA ALA A 30 -12.27 -37.79 -0.77
C ALA A 30 -12.44 -38.86 0.33
N GLY A 31 -13.65 -38.99 0.90
CA GLY A 31 -13.90 -39.84 2.07
C GLY A 31 -13.09 -39.45 3.30
N THR A 32 -12.52 -38.24 3.36
CA THR A 32 -11.62 -37.83 4.43
C THR A 32 -12.40 -37.61 5.73
N THR A 33 -12.01 -38.35 6.75
CA THR A 33 -12.66 -38.35 8.06
C THR A 33 -12.03 -37.33 9.01
N LYS A 34 -12.67 -37.13 10.16
CA LYS A 34 -12.11 -36.32 11.23
C LYS A 34 -10.82 -36.94 11.79
N ALA A 35 -10.72 -38.27 11.84
CA ALA A 35 -9.49 -38.96 12.21
C ALA A 35 -8.33 -38.62 11.26
N ASP A 36 -8.60 -38.56 9.95
CA ASP A 36 -7.59 -38.18 8.95
C ASP A 36 -7.13 -36.73 9.12
N VAL A 37 -8.06 -35.80 9.37
CA VAL A 37 -7.75 -34.39 9.63
C VAL A 37 -6.90 -34.23 10.91
N LEU A 38 -7.24 -34.95 11.98
CA LEU A 38 -6.45 -35.02 13.21
C LEU A 38 -5.04 -35.56 12.94
N GLY A 39 -4.95 -36.69 12.22
CA GLY A 39 -3.69 -37.32 11.86
C GLY A 39 -2.81 -36.41 10.99
N TYR A 40 -3.40 -35.69 10.05
CA TYR A 40 -2.69 -34.71 9.22
C TYR A 40 -2.09 -33.58 10.07
N TYR A 41 -2.90 -32.94 10.89
CA TYR A 41 -2.44 -31.80 11.68
C TYR A 41 -1.39 -32.19 12.73
N ALA A 42 -1.53 -33.37 13.34
CA ALA A 42 -0.49 -33.92 14.22
C ALA A 42 0.81 -34.21 13.45
N ALA A 43 0.71 -34.77 12.22
CA ALA A 43 1.88 -35.12 11.42
C ALA A 43 2.59 -33.91 10.80
N VAL A 44 1.88 -32.83 10.50
CA VAL A 44 2.45 -31.62 9.89
C VAL A 44 2.95 -30.59 10.92
N ALA A 45 2.69 -30.81 12.21
CA ALA A 45 2.96 -29.87 13.29
C ALA A 45 4.41 -29.35 13.29
N GLU A 46 5.40 -30.24 13.10
CA GLU A 46 6.82 -29.88 13.05
C GLU A 46 7.11 -28.78 12.02
N TRP A 47 6.46 -28.84 10.85
CA TRP A 47 6.66 -27.85 9.79
C TRP A 47 5.68 -26.69 9.88
N MET A 48 4.47 -26.88 10.42
CA MET A 48 3.46 -25.83 10.52
C MET A 48 3.73 -24.85 11.65
N LEU A 49 4.14 -25.33 12.83
CA LEU A 49 4.28 -24.53 14.04
C LEU A 49 5.19 -23.31 13.87
N PRO A 50 6.37 -23.39 13.22
CA PRO A 50 7.22 -22.20 13.00
C PRO A 50 6.50 -21.03 12.29
N HIS A 51 5.49 -21.34 11.46
CA HIS A 51 4.75 -20.35 10.67
C HIS A 51 3.53 -19.75 11.38
N VAL A 52 3.07 -20.38 12.48
CA VAL A 52 1.86 -19.97 13.23
C VAL A 52 2.13 -19.62 14.70
N GLU A 53 3.24 -20.07 15.27
CA GLU A 53 3.60 -19.81 16.66
C GLU A 53 3.71 -18.32 16.95
N GLY A 54 3.11 -17.92 18.09
CA GLY A 54 3.05 -16.53 18.53
C GLY A 54 2.06 -15.68 17.74
N ARG A 55 1.30 -16.24 16.79
CA ARG A 55 0.29 -15.52 16.01
C ARG A 55 -1.13 -15.83 16.51
N PRO A 56 -2.02 -14.84 16.63
CA PRO A 56 -3.42 -15.10 16.96
C PRO A 56 -4.12 -15.88 15.85
N ALA A 57 -4.65 -17.06 16.17
CA ALA A 57 -5.32 -17.91 15.20
C ALA A 57 -6.82 -17.60 15.10
N THR A 58 -7.23 -17.11 13.93
CA THR A 58 -8.63 -17.14 13.51
C THR A 58 -8.94 -18.52 12.93
N ARG A 59 -10.00 -19.17 13.42
CA ARG A 59 -10.40 -20.50 12.97
C ARG A 59 -11.55 -20.39 11.99
N LYS A 60 -11.51 -21.16 10.91
CA LYS A 60 -12.67 -21.38 10.06
C LYS A 60 -13.13 -22.82 10.19
N ARG A 61 -14.37 -22.99 10.64
CA ARG A 61 -14.86 -24.28 11.15
C ARG A 61 -15.99 -24.83 10.28
N TRP A 62 -15.92 -26.13 10.03
CA TRP A 62 -16.95 -26.92 9.34
C TRP A 62 -17.33 -28.11 10.21
N VAL A 63 -18.18 -27.84 11.20
CA VAL A 63 -18.55 -28.83 12.21
C VAL A 63 -19.11 -30.09 11.59
N ASN A 64 -19.83 -29.95 10.46
CA ASN A 64 -20.48 -31.04 9.73
C ASN A 64 -19.84 -31.36 8.38
N GLY A 65 -18.56 -31.01 8.20
CA GLY A 65 -17.85 -31.20 6.92
C GLY A 65 -18.11 -30.07 5.93
N VAL A 66 -17.39 -30.11 4.81
CA VAL A 66 -17.28 -28.99 3.84
C VAL A 66 -18.58 -28.64 3.10
N GLU A 67 -19.55 -29.54 3.10
CA GLU A 67 -20.90 -29.31 2.56
C GLU A 67 -21.87 -28.69 3.59
N GLY A 68 -21.49 -28.69 4.88
CA GLY A 68 -22.27 -28.12 5.96
C GLY A 68 -22.01 -26.64 6.21
N GLU A 69 -22.62 -26.11 7.27
CA GLU A 69 -22.42 -24.73 7.70
C GLU A 69 -20.95 -24.43 8.05
N VAL A 70 -20.54 -23.22 7.67
CA VAL A 70 -19.20 -22.69 7.90
C VAL A 70 -19.27 -21.37 8.66
N PHE A 71 -18.36 -21.18 9.59
CA PHE A 71 -18.22 -19.90 10.28
C PHE A 71 -16.76 -19.62 10.65
N PHE A 72 -16.45 -18.34 10.73
CA PHE A 72 -15.20 -17.86 11.30
C PHE A 72 -15.37 -17.66 12.80
N GLU A 73 -14.38 -18.07 13.56
CA GLU A 73 -14.35 -17.95 15.01
C GLU A 73 -13.03 -17.32 15.43
N LYS A 74 -13.12 -16.09 15.94
CA LYS A 74 -12.00 -15.29 16.44
C LYS A 74 -11.85 -15.43 17.95
N ASN A 75 -12.95 -15.17 18.68
CA ASN A 75 -12.97 -15.32 20.11
C ASN A 75 -12.91 -16.79 20.53
N LEU A 76 -12.17 -17.12 21.57
CA LEU A 76 -12.07 -18.45 22.14
C LEU A 76 -13.35 -18.75 22.93
N PRO A 77 -14.00 -19.92 22.77
CA PRO A 77 -15.16 -20.27 23.57
C PRO A 77 -14.76 -20.61 25.01
N ASP A 78 -15.67 -20.42 25.96
CA ASP A 78 -15.47 -20.78 27.38
C ASP A 78 -15.15 -22.28 27.58
N SER A 79 -15.56 -23.12 26.62
CA SER A 79 -15.29 -24.57 26.61
C SER A 79 -13.90 -24.94 26.08
N ALA A 80 -13.09 -23.97 25.64
CA ALA A 80 -11.73 -24.23 25.22
C ALA A 80 -10.88 -24.71 26.41
N PRO A 81 -9.95 -25.66 26.20
CA PRO A 81 -9.08 -26.14 27.27
C PRO A 81 -8.29 -25.00 27.92
N ASP A 82 -8.14 -25.08 29.24
CA ASP A 82 -7.41 -24.10 30.06
C ASP A 82 -5.95 -23.94 29.63
N TRP A 83 -5.31 -25.04 29.24
CA TRP A 83 -3.93 -25.08 28.78
C TRP A 83 -3.70 -24.45 27.40
N VAL A 84 -4.74 -24.14 26.62
CA VAL A 84 -4.56 -23.43 25.34
C VAL A 84 -4.13 -21.99 25.64
N ALA A 85 -2.89 -21.68 25.26
CA ALA A 85 -2.33 -20.34 25.35
C ALA A 85 -3.21 -19.33 24.57
N ARG A 86 -3.40 -18.14 25.14
CA ARG A 86 -4.33 -17.15 24.60
C ARG A 86 -3.86 -15.72 24.82
N HIS A 87 -4.21 -14.84 23.90
CA HIS A 87 -3.99 -13.39 24.01
C HIS A 87 -5.24 -12.64 23.60
N SER A 88 -5.48 -11.51 24.27
CA SER A 88 -6.56 -10.59 23.97
C SER A 88 -6.10 -9.56 22.94
N ILE A 89 -6.96 -9.25 21.98
CA ILE A 89 -6.82 -8.09 21.10
C ILE A 89 -8.01 -7.18 21.37
N GLU A 90 -7.71 -5.95 21.78
CA GLU A 90 -8.72 -4.92 21.95
C GLU A 90 -9.12 -4.36 20.59
N HIS A 91 -10.43 -4.37 20.34
CA HIS A 91 -11.06 -3.65 19.26
C HIS A 91 -11.86 -2.49 19.86
N LYS A 92 -12.27 -1.52 19.02
CA LYS A 92 -12.94 -0.29 19.46
C LYS A 92 -14.12 -0.53 20.42
N ASP A 93 -14.89 -1.60 20.19
CA ASP A 93 -16.13 -1.87 20.91
C ASP A 93 -16.10 -3.16 21.75
N HIS A 94 -15.05 -3.99 21.62
CA HIS A 94 -14.95 -5.28 22.30
C HIS A 94 -13.52 -5.83 22.30
N ALA A 95 -13.21 -6.72 23.25
CA ALA A 95 -11.98 -7.52 23.21
C ALA A 95 -12.27 -8.92 22.65
N ASN A 96 -11.39 -9.41 21.79
CA ASN A 96 -11.40 -10.79 21.32
C ASN A 96 -10.22 -11.56 21.91
N VAL A 97 -10.47 -12.70 22.53
CA VAL A 97 -9.44 -13.62 23.05
C VAL A 97 -9.14 -14.66 21.98
N TYR A 98 -7.91 -14.69 21.47
CA TYR A 98 -7.49 -15.62 20.42
C TYR A 98 -6.65 -16.77 21.00
N PRO A 99 -6.78 -18.01 20.48
CA PRO A 99 -5.84 -19.08 20.77
C PRO A 99 -4.50 -18.87 20.05
N MET A 100 -3.42 -19.22 20.73
CA MET A 100 -2.06 -19.27 20.18
C MET A 100 -1.71 -20.71 19.83
N VAL A 101 -1.39 -20.96 18.56
CA VAL A 101 -1.05 -22.31 18.08
C VAL A 101 0.46 -22.52 18.25
N ASN A 102 0.90 -22.67 19.49
CA ASN A 102 2.33 -22.76 19.83
C ASN A 102 2.82 -24.21 19.96
N ASP A 103 1.92 -25.18 20.00
CA ASP A 103 2.25 -26.57 20.22
C ASP A 103 1.32 -27.53 19.45
N VAL A 104 1.76 -28.78 19.37
CA VAL A 104 1.04 -29.87 18.69
C VAL A 104 -0.29 -30.19 19.36
N ALA A 105 -0.41 -29.98 20.68
CA ALA A 105 -1.65 -30.25 21.42
C ALA A 105 -2.76 -29.28 21.00
N THR A 106 -2.43 -27.99 20.90
CA THR A 106 -3.32 -26.92 20.47
C THR A 106 -3.74 -27.13 19.02
N LEU A 107 -2.80 -27.47 18.13
CA LEU A 107 -3.10 -27.77 16.73
C LEU A 107 -4.02 -29.00 16.60
N THR A 108 -3.79 -30.05 17.40
CA THR A 108 -4.65 -31.24 17.45
C THR A 108 -6.04 -30.89 17.99
N TRP A 109 -6.14 -30.02 18.99
CA TRP A 109 -7.42 -29.52 19.51
C TRP A 109 -8.20 -28.75 18.45
N LEU A 110 -7.54 -27.89 17.65
CA LEU A 110 -8.16 -27.18 16.53
C LEU A 110 -8.80 -28.15 15.53
N ALA A 111 -8.09 -29.22 15.16
CA ALA A 111 -8.62 -30.29 14.32
C ALA A 111 -9.83 -30.99 14.97
N GLN A 112 -9.78 -31.27 16.27
CA GLN A 112 -10.88 -31.87 17.03
C GLN A 112 -12.14 -30.99 17.06
N VAL A 113 -12.01 -29.66 17.05
CA VAL A 113 -13.17 -28.73 16.95
C VAL A 113 -13.58 -28.42 15.51
N ALA A 114 -13.04 -29.19 14.55
CA ALA A 114 -13.28 -29.08 13.10
C ALA A 114 -12.91 -27.70 12.52
N ALA A 115 -11.86 -27.06 13.07
CA ALA A 115 -11.22 -25.92 12.42
C ALA A 115 -10.36 -26.43 11.26
N LEU A 116 -10.99 -26.54 10.09
CA LEU A 116 -10.30 -27.01 8.88
C LEU A 116 -9.28 -25.98 8.41
N GLU A 117 -9.57 -24.67 8.53
CA GLU A 117 -8.60 -23.63 8.17
C GLU A 117 -8.12 -22.85 9.40
N VAL A 118 -6.81 -22.65 9.48
CA VAL A 118 -6.14 -21.77 10.44
C VAL A 118 -5.66 -20.53 9.70
N HIS A 119 -6.08 -19.36 10.15
CA HIS A 119 -5.72 -18.07 9.57
C HIS A 119 -4.97 -17.23 10.59
N VAL A 120 -3.83 -16.65 10.18
CA VAL A 120 -2.93 -15.88 11.06
C VAL A 120 -2.53 -14.55 10.40
N PRO A 121 -2.23 -13.49 11.17
CA PRO A 121 -1.67 -12.26 10.63
C PRO A 121 -0.18 -12.43 10.27
N GLN A 122 0.43 -11.35 9.76
CA GLN A 122 1.86 -11.32 9.44
C GLN A 122 2.76 -10.88 10.60
N TRP A 123 2.18 -10.54 11.75
CA TRP A 123 2.88 -10.20 12.99
C TRP A 123 2.73 -11.31 14.05
N ARG A 124 3.50 -11.20 15.15
CA ARG A 124 3.45 -12.07 16.34
C ARG A 124 3.29 -11.26 17.62
N PHE A 125 2.75 -11.88 18.66
CA PHE A 125 2.90 -11.37 20.02
C PHE A 125 4.35 -11.53 20.50
N GLY A 126 4.84 -10.54 21.24
CA GLY A 126 6.10 -10.63 21.98
C GLY A 126 5.92 -11.40 23.30
N PRO A 127 7.02 -11.70 24.02
CA PRO A 127 6.98 -12.47 25.26
C PRO A 127 6.08 -11.87 26.35
N LYS A 128 5.93 -10.53 26.35
CA LYS A 128 5.07 -9.79 27.29
C LYS A 128 3.65 -9.54 26.77
N GLY A 129 3.25 -10.17 25.66
CA GLY A 129 1.91 -10.06 25.09
C GLY A 129 1.63 -8.81 24.25
N ALA A 130 2.63 -7.96 24.02
CA ALA A 130 2.52 -6.83 23.09
C ALA A 130 2.55 -7.32 21.64
N GLN A 131 1.75 -6.71 20.77
CA GLN A 131 1.84 -6.94 19.33
C GLN A 131 3.18 -6.41 18.80
N ARG A 132 3.94 -7.25 18.11
CA ARG A 132 5.16 -6.84 17.41
C ARG A 132 4.85 -6.38 15.99
N ASN A 133 5.83 -5.74 15.37
CA ASN A 133 5.86 -5.54 13.94
C ASN A 133 5.83 -6.86 13.16
N PRO A 134 5.32 -6.86 11.91
CA PRO A 134 5.34 -8.03 11.04
C PRO A 134 6.77 -8.55 10.81
N ASP A 135 6.93 -9.86 10.90
CA ASP A 135 8.17 -10.59 10.59
C ASP A 135 8.14 -11.19 9.17
N ARG A 136 7.07 -10.93 8.42
CA ARG A 136 6.94 -11.33 7.01
C ARG A 136 6.01 -10.40 6.23
N LEU A 137 6.28 -10.28 4.94
CA LEU A 137 5.40 -9.75 3.91
C LEU A 137 4.56 -10.88 3.33
N VAL A 138 3.33 -10.59 2.88
CA VAL A 138 2.56 -11.49 2.02
C VAL A 138 2.00 -10.75 0.80
N LEU A 139 2.08 -11.36 -0.38
CA LEU A 139 1.40 -10.93 -1.59
C LEU A 139 0.45 -12.05 -2.01
N ASP A 140 -0.87 -11.80 -1.97
CA ASP A 140 -1.88 -12.80 -2.31
C ASP A 140 -2.33 -12.64 -3.77
N LEU A 141 -2.02 -13.64 -4.59
CA LEU A 141 -2.39 -13.69 -6.01
C LEU A 141 -3.68 -14.50 -6.16
N ASP A 142 -4.82 -13.81 -6.26
CA ASP A 142 -6.14 -14.42 -6.42
C ASP A 142 -6.64 -14.30 -7.86
N PRO A 143 -6.76 -15.42 -8.60
CA PRO A 143 -7.18 -15.38 -9.99
C PRO A 143 -8.67 -15.03 -10.11
N GLY A 144 -8.97 -14.03 -10.94
CA GLY A 144 -10.33 -13.66 -11.33
C GLY A 144 -10.99 -14.69 -12.24
N GLU A 145 -12.20 -14.36 -12.71
CA GLU A 145 -12.94 -15.25 -13.61
C GLU A 145 -12.19 -15.40 -14.95
N GLY A 146 -12.01 -16.64 -15.42
CA GLY A 146 -11.37 -16.94 -16.70
C GLY A 146 -9.85 -17.13 -16.63
N VAL A 147 -9.23 -16.91 -15.47
CA VAL A 147 -7.81 -17.20 -15.20
C VAL A 147 -7.66 -18.13 -13.99
N GLY A 148 -6.48 -18.70 -13.81
CA GLY A 148 -6.19 -19.68 -12.77
C GLY A 148 -4.74 -19.66 -12.31
N LEU A 149 -4.26 -20.82 -11.89
CA LEU A 149 -2.92 -20.96 -11.34
C LEU A 149 -1.82 -20.53 -12.31
N ALA A 150 -1.97 -20.77 -13.61
CA ALA A 150 -0.95 -20.43 -14.61
C ALA A 150 -0.69 -18.91 -14.64
N GLU A 151 -1.74 -18.10 -14.60
CA GLU A 151 -1.63 -16.64 -14.57
C GLU A 151 -1.09 -16.15 -13.23
N CYS A 152 -1.48 -16.77 -12.10
CA CYS A 152 -0.83 -16.48 -10.81
C CYS A 152 0.67 -16.77 -10.84
N VAL A 153 1.11 -17.84 -11.50
CA VAL A 153 2.54 -18.15 -11.65
C VAL A 153 3.23 -17.10 -12.50
N ALA A 154 2.62 -16.66 -13.60
CA ALA A 154 3.18 -15.60 -14.44
C ALA A 154 3.38 -14.30 -13.63
N VAL A 155 2.37 -13.88 -12.86
CA VAL A 155 2.48 -12.70 -11.98
C VAL A 155 3.54 -12.91 -10.90
N ALA A 156 3.63 -14.10 -10.29
CA ALA A 156 4.67 -14.41 -9.32
C ALA A 156 6.09 -14.34 -9.89
N GLN A 157 6.28 -14.78 -11.15
CA GLN A 157 7.56 -14.69 -11.84
C GLN A 157 7.97 -13.26 -12.15
N LEU A 158 7.02 -12.36 -12.40
CA LEU A 158 7.27 -10.93 -12.59
C LEU A 158 7.61 -10.23 -11.26
N LEU A 159 6.91 -10.58 -10.18
CA LEU A 159 7.17 -10.01 -8.84
C LEU A 159 8.51 -10.43 -8.25
N LYS A 160 8.95 -11.66 -8.51
CA LYS A 160 10.18 -12.23 -7.93
C LYS A 160 11.41 -11.32 -8.08
N PRO A 161 11.84 -10.93 -9.30
CA PRO A 161 13.04 -10.10 -9.45
C PRO A 161 12.89 -8.72 -8.81
N ILE A 162 11.69 -8.15 -8.78
CA ILE A 162 11.42 -6.84 -8.15
C ILE A 162 11.66 -6.94 -6.63
N VAL A 163 11.02 -7.92 -5.98
CA VAL A 163 11.10 -8.09 -4.53
C VAL A 163 12.50 -8.56 -4.10
N GLU A 164 13.16 -9.42 -4.88
CA GLU A 164 14.55 -9.83 -4.62
C GLU A 164 15.54 -8.68 -4.85
N GLY A 165 15.26 -7.78 -5.80
CA GLY A 165 16.01 -6.53 -5.98
C GLY A 165 15.95 -5.60 -4.76
N MET A 166 14.89 -5.71 -3.95
CA MET A 166 14.76 -5.02 -2.66
C MET A 166 15.52 -5.72 -1.51
N GLY A 167 16.24 -6.82 -1.80
CA GLY A 167 16.94 -7.62 -0.80
C GLY A 167 16.04 -8.60 -0.03
N LEU A 168 14.82 -8.86 -0.51
CA LEU A 168 13.86 -9.75 0.13
C LEU A 168 13.71 -11.06 -0.66
N GLU A 169 14.08 -12.18 -0.05
CA GLU A 169 13.88 -13.49 -0.66
C GLU A 169 12.39 -13.85 -0.70
N LEU A 170 11.86 -14.07 -1.90
CA LEU A 170 10.44 -14.32 -2.13
C LEU A 170 10.16 -15.81 -2.29
N MET A 171 9.23 -16.35 -1.51
CA MET A 171 8.92 -17.78 -1.45
C MET A 171 7.44 -18.09 -1.73
N PRO A 172 7.14 -18.98 -2.69
CA PRO A 172 5.76 -19.24 -3.11
C PRO A 172 5.08 -20.33 -2.28
N VAL A 173 3.80 -20.12 -2.02
CA VAL A 173 2.88 -21.05 -1.35
C VAL A 173 1.64 -21.18 -2.21
N THR A 174 1.40 -22.34 -2.79
CA THR A 174 0.11 -22.59 -3.46
C THR A 174 -0.99 -22.54 -2.40
N SER A 175 -2.01 -21.69 -2.57
CA SER A 175 -2.97 -21.38 -1.50
C SER A 175 -3.81 -22.58 -1.04
N GLY A 176 -3.86 -23.66 -1.83
CA GLY A 176 -4.79 -24.76 -1.67
C GLY A 176 -6.20 -24.44 -2.20
N SER A 177 -6.44 -23.23 -2.70
CA SER A 177 -7.71 -22.81 -3.29
C SER A 177 -7.56 -22.61 -4.79
N LYS A 178 -7.51 -21.36 -5.27
CA LYS A 178 -7.32 -21.05 -6.69
C LYS A 178 -5.97 -20.38 -6.95
N GLY A 179 -5.51 -19.56 -6.01
CA GLY A 179 -4.33 -18.71 -6.16
C GLY A 179 -3.05 -19.22 -5.52
N VAL A 180 -2.10 -18.29 -5.41
CA VAL A 180 -0.75 -18.45 -4.85
C VAL A 180 -0.48 -17.29 -3.89
N HIS A 181 0.06 -17.58 -2.71
CA HIS A 181 0.64 -16.54 -1.85
C HIS A 181 2.14 -16.49 -2.04
N LEU A 182 2.72 -15.31 -1.99
CA LEU A 182 4.17 -15.12 -1.96
C LEU A 182 4.54 -14.50 -0.62
N TYR A 183 5.47 -15.12 0.09
CA TYR A 183 5.96 -14.63 1.37
C TYR A 183 7.42 -14.20 1.27
N ALA A 184 7.78 -13.12 1.95
CA ALA A 184 9.16 -12.74 2.16
C ALA A 184 9.41 -12.45 3.64
N ARG A 185 10.58 -12.81 4.14
CA ARG A 185 10.98 -12.54 5.53
C ARG A 185 11.19 -11.04 5.73
N LEU A 186 10.78 -10.53 6.89
CA LEU A 186 11.12 -9.18 7.36
C LEU A 186 11.92 -9.27 8.67
N ASP A 187 12.69 -8.24 8.95
CA ASP A 187 13.47 -8.11 10.20
C ASP A 187 12.65 -7.58 11.38
N GLY A 188 11.38 -7.23 11.16
CA GLY A 188 10.50 -6.63 12.18
C GLY A 188 10.76 -5.14 12.41
N GLY A 189 11.56 -4.49 11.58
CA GLY A 189 11.81 -3.04 11.66
C GLY A 189 10.62 -2.20 11.21
N GLN A 190 9.77 -2.73 10.33
CA GLN A 190 8.65 -1.99 9.74
C GLN A 190 7.30 -2.39 10.33
N THR A 191 6.43 -1.41 10.53
CA THR A 191 5.05 -1.62 10.97
C THR A 191 4.19 -2.29 9.89
N SER A 192 3.05 -2.88 10.26
CA SER A 192 2.09 -3.43 9.28
C SER A 192 1.58 -2.38 8.27
N ALA A 193 1.52 -1.11 8.64
CA ALA A 193 1.14 -0.03 7.73
C ALA A 193 2.21 0.17 6.65
N GLN A 194 3.48 0.32 7.06
CA GLN A 194 4.63 0.47 6.14
C GLN A 194 4.76 -0.71 5.18
N VAL A 195 4.64 -1.95 5.68
CA VAL A 195 4.67 -3.15 4.82
C VAL A 195 3.48 -3.17 3.85
N GLY A 196 2.31 -2.73 4.31
CA GLY A 196 1.11 -2.61 3.48
C GLY A 196 1.23 -1.56 2.37
N GLU A 197 1.88 -0.43 2.64
CA GLU A 197 2.14 0.62 1.65
C GLU A 197 3.10 0.13 0.56
N VAL A 198 4.20 -0.52 0.92
CA VAL A 198 5.12 -1.15 -0.05
C VAL A 198 4.39 -2.18 -0.91
N ALA A 199 3.59 -3.05 -0.30
CA ALA A 199 2.80 -4.03 -1.03
C ALA A 199 1.77 -3.39 -1.97
N HIS A 200 1.16 -2.27 -1.56
CA HIS A 200 0.20 -1.51 -2.36
C HIS A 200 0.86 -0.86 -3.58
N GLU A 201 2.01 -0.23 -3.40
CA GLU A 201 2.75 0.38 -4.51
C GLU A 201 3.29 -0.68 -5.48
N LEU A 202 3.77 -1.82 -4.98
CA LEU A 202 4.09 -2.97 -5.83
C LEU A 202 2.87 -3.42 -6.64
N ALA A 203 1.68 -3.48 -6.01
CA ALA A 203 0.47 -3.88 -6.71
C ALA A 203 0.06 -2.88 -7.79
N ARG A 204 0.13 -1.57 -7.51
CA ARG A 204 -0.17 -0.51 -8.47
C ARG A 204 0.79 -0.50 -9.64
N ALA A 205 2.09 -0.64 -9.38
CA ALA A 205 3.11 -0.72 -10.42
C ALA A 205 2.88 -1.94 -11.33
N MET A 206 2.62 -3.11 -10.72
CA MET A 206 2.32 -4.33 -11.47
C MET A 206 1.05 -4.22 -12.33
N GLU A 207 0.00 -3.55 -11.84
CA GLU A 207 -1.20 -3.27 -12.64
C GLU A 207 -0.91 -2.29 -13.79
N ALA A 208 -0.10 -1.26 -13.55
CA ALA A 208 0.26 -0.28 -14.58
C ALA A 208 1.09 -0.90 -15.72
N ASP A 209 2.05 -1.77 -15.39
CA ASP A 209 2.93 -2.43 -16.36
C ASP A 209 2.26 -3.61 -17.07
N HIS A 210 1.31 -4.27 -16.39
CA HIS A 210 0.63 -5.46 -16.88
C HIS A 210 -0.90 -5.36 -16.74
N PRO A 211 -1.55 -4.33 -17.34
CA PRO A 211 -2.97 -4.04 -17.11
C PRO A 211 -3.90 -5.14 -17.61
N ASP A 212 -3.47 -5.98 -18.54
CA ASP A 212 -4.26 -7.11 -19.05
C ASP A 212 -4.15 -8.38 -18.18
N LEU A 213 -3.23 -8.39 -17.22
CA LEU A 213 -2.91 -9.56 -16.40
C LEU A 213 -3.13 -9.30 -14.90
N VAL A 214 -2.86 -8.09 -14.41
CA VAL A 214 -2.87 -7.75 -12.98
C VAL A 214 -3.94 -6.72 -12.67
N LEU A 215 -4.53 -6.83 -11.47
CA LEU A 215 -5.43 -5.85 -10.88
C LEU A 215 -4.97 -5.58 -9.44
N SER A 216 -4.86 -4.31 -9.02
CA SER A 216 -4.47 -3.93 -7.66
C SER A 216 -5.65 -3.47 -6.79
N THR A 217 -6.78 -3.14 -7.41
CA THR A 217 -7.97 -2.62 -6.72
C THR A 217 -9.10 -3.64 -6.61
N MET A 218 -9.90 -3.52 -5.55
CA MET A 218 -10.87 -4.55 -5.19
C MET A 218 -12.18 -4.53 -6.01
N GLY A 219 -12.37 -3.60 -6.95
CA GLY A 219 -13.59 -3.49 -7.76
C GLY A 219 -13.92 -4.81 -8.48
N LYS A 220 -15.11 -5.38 -8.23
CA LYS A 220 -15.48 -6.69 -8.81
C LYS A 220 -15.71 -6.65 -10.33
N ALA A 221 -15.99 -5.47 -10.90
CA ALA A 221 -16.35 -5.31 -12.30
C ALA A 221 -15.19 -5.60 -13.27
N ASP A 222 -13.93 -5.42 -12.84
CA ASP A 222 -12.75 -5.46 -13.71
C ASP A 222 -11.85 -6.71 -13.51
N ARG A 223 -12.33 -7.71 -12.75
CA ARG A 223 -11.54 -8.91 -12.42
C ARG A 223 -11.49 -9.97 -13.51
N ARG A 224 -12.33 -9.87 -14.55
CA ARG A 224 -12.42 -10.91 -15.57
C ARG A 224 -11.12 -10.94 -16.39
N GLY A 225 -10.50 -12.11 -16.49
CA GLY A 225 -9.25 -12.30 -17.22
C GLY A 225 -7.99 -11.88 -16.48
N LYS A 226 -8.08 -11.42 -15.22
CA LYS A 226 -6.95 -10.84 -14.48
C LYS A 226 -6.73 -11.51 -13.13
N VAL A 227 -5.50 -11.44 -12.63
CA VAL A 227 -5.10 -11.84 -11.29
C VAL A 227 -5.16 -10.62 -10.38
N LEU A 228 -5.95 -10.71 -9.31
CA LEU A 228 -5.92 -9.72 -8.23
C LEU A 228 -4.64 -9.95 -7.42
N LEU A 229 -3.81 -8.93 -7.33
CA LEU A 229 -2.71 -8.85 -6.38
C LEU A 229 -3.20 -8.16 -5.11
N ASP A 230 -3.74 -8.95 -4.17
CA ASP A 230 -4.29 -8.46 -2.91
C ASP A 230 -3.17 -8.15 -1.90
N TRP A 231 -2.72 -6.90 -1.93
CA TRP A 231 -1.76 -6.32 -1.00
C TRP A 231 -2.34 -6.09 0.40
N SER A 232 -3.67 -6.08 0.55
CA SER A 232 -4.34 -5.70 1.80
C SER A 232 -4.15 -6.71 2.93
N GLN A 233 -3.70 -7.93 2.60
CA GLN A 233 -3.37 -9.01 3.54
C GLN A 233 -2.24 -8.66 4.53
N ASN A 234 -1.48 -7.59 4.27
CA ASN A 234 -0.45 -7.06 5.17
C ASN A 234 -0.99 -6.14 6.28
N ASN A 235 -2.25 -5.72 6.18
CA ASN A 235 -2.89 -4.94 7.24
C ASN A 235 -2.94 -5.77 8.54
N GLY A 236 -2.52 -5.18 9.67
CA GLY A 236 -2.44 -5.88 10.96
C GLY A 236 -3.76 -6.47 11.47
N ASN A 237 -4.90 -6.02 10.95
CA ASN A 237 -6.23 -6.55 11.29
C ASN A 237 -6.72 -7.68 10.37
N LYS A 238 -5.95 -8.01 9.33
CA LYS A 238 -6.25 -9.09 8.38
C LYS A 238 -5.50 -10.37 8.78
N THR A 239 -6.03 -11.48 8.31
CA THR A 239 -5.43 -12.80 8.51
C THR A 239 -5.45 -13.55 7.18
N THR A 240 -4.36 -14.25 6.91
CA THR A 240 -4.19 -15.08 5.72
C THR A 240 -4.16 -16.55 6.15
N VAL A 241 -4.62 -17.47 5.30
CA VAL A 241 -4.52 -18.90 5.62
C VAL A 241 -3.07 -19.28 5.85
N ALA A 242 -2.79 -19.94 6.97
CA ALA A 242 -1.45 -20.32 7.37
C ALA A 242 -0.85 -21.33 6.39
N PRO A 243 0.47 -21.26 6.11
CA PRO A 243 1.19 -22.38 5.50
C PRO A 243 0.86 -23.69 6.22
N TYR A 244 0.67 -24.76 5.46
CA TYR A 244 0.25 -26.11 5.89
C TYR A 244 -1.18 -26.26 6.41
N SER A 245 -1.98 -25.19 6.50
CA SER A 245 -3.40 -25.32 6.80
C SER A 245 -4.14 -26.06 5.69
N LEU A 246 -5.08 -26.94 6.06
CA LEU A 246 -6.08 -27.46 5.14
C LEU A 246 -6.98 -26.32 4.63
N ARG A 247 -7.69 -26.59 3.52
CA ARG A 247 -8.71 -25.72 2.93
C ARG A 247 -10.07 -26.38 3.01
N GLY A 248 -11.09 -25.61 3.37
CA GLY A 248 -12.48 -26.08 3.41
C GLY A 248 -13.11 -26.07 2.02
N ARG A 249 -12.60 -26.93 1.13
CA ARG A 249 -13.06 -27.14 -0.25
C ARG A 249 -13.61 -28.56 -0.40
N SER A 250 -14.14 -28.91 -1.57
CA SER A 250 -14.68 -30.25 -1.81
C SER A 250 -13.66 -31.38 -1.55
N ARG A 251 -12.38 -31.11 -1.83
CA ARG A 251 -11.25 -31.99 -1.54
C ARG A 251 -10.29 -31.35 -0.52
N PRO A 252 -9.56 -32.15 0.29
CA PRO A 252 -8.73 -31.68 1.40
C PRO A 252 -7.37 -31.13 0.92
N THR A 253 -7.40 -30.07 0.14
CA THR A 253 -6.21 -29.35 -0.33
C THR A 253 -5.57 -28.53 0.78
N VAL A 254 -4.29 -28.19 0.59
CA VAL A 254 -3.45 -27.52 1.60
C VAL A 254 -2.82 -26.26 1.04
N ALA A 255 -2.67 -25.23 1.88
CA ALA A 255 -1.80 -24.08 1.61
C ALA A 255 -0.33 -24.51 1.68
N MET A 256 0.22 -24.99 0.56
CA MET A 256 1.48 -25.74 0.54
C MET A 256 2.65 -24.89 0.01
N PRO A 257 3.72 -24.69 0.80
CA PRO A 257 4.97 -24.11 0.30
C PRO A 257 5.59 -24.89 -0.86
N ARG A 258 6.09 -24.16 -1.85
CA ARG A 258 6.67 -24.70 -3.09
C ARG A 258 8.04 -24.11 -3.33
N THR A 259 8.88 -24.84 -4.06
CA THR A 259 10.09 -24.25 -4.66
C THR A 259 9.71 -23.51 -5.96
N TRP A 260 10.51 -22.52 -6.37
CA TRP A 260 10.32 -21.85 -7.66
C TRP A 260 10.34 -22.80 -8.86
N ARG A 261 11.20 -23.84 -8.81
CA ARG A 261 11.23 -24.90 -9.83
C ARG A 261 9.91 -25.65 -9.94
N GLU A 262 9.22 -25.86 -8.82
CA GLU A 262 7.91 -26.52 -8.83
C GLU A 262 6.80 -25.61 -9.26
N LEU A 263 6.88 -24.33 -8.88
CA LEU A 263 5.95 -23.31 -9.31
C LEU A 263 5.97 -23.17 -10.85
N ALA A 264 7.14 -23.27 -11.47
CA ALA A 264 7.32 -23.25 -12.92
C ALA A 264 6.86 -24.55 -13.65
N SER A 265 6.40 -25.58 -12.92
CA SER A 265 5.98 -26.83 -13.55
C SER A 265 4.68 -26.65 -14.34
N LYS A 266 4.63 -27.16 -15.57
CA LYS A 266 3.40 -27.22 -16.39
C LYS A 266 2.30 -28.10 -15.77
N THR A 267 2.66 -28.96 -14.82
CA THR A 267 1.71 -29.82 -14.08
C THR A 267 1.45 -29.29 -12.66
N LEU A 268 1.66 -27.99 -12.42
CA LEU A 268 1.38 -27.39 -11.13
C LEU A 268 -0.10 -27.56 -10.78
N VAL A 269 -0.34 -28.12 -9.59
CA VAL A 269 -1.67 -28.28 -9.00
C VAL A 269 -1.62 -27.89 -7.53
N GLN A 270 -2.80 -27.56 -6.99
CA GLN A 270 -3.03 -27.54 -5.53
C GLN A 270 -2.86 -28.97 -5.00
N LEU A 271 -2.18 -29.14 -3.87
CA LEU A 271 -1.89 -30.47 -3.32
C LEU A 271 -2.88 -30.84 -2.22
N GLU A 272 -3.27 -32.11 -2.18
CA GLU A 272 -4.02 -32.71 -1.07
C GLU A 272 -3.09 -33.07 0.09
N TYR A 273 -3.65 -33.19 1.28
CA TYR A 273 -2.88 -33.42 2.51
C TYR A 273 -1.99 -34.67 2.46
N THR A 274 -2.41 -35.73 1.77
CA THR A 274 -1.64 -36.98 1.59
C THR A 274 -0.38 -36.76 0.74
N ASP A 275 -0.48 -35.96 -0.32
CA ASP A 275 0.66 -35.56 -1.15
C ASP A 275 1.65 -34.70 -0.37
N VAL A 276 1.13 -33.79 0.45
CA VAL A 276 1.93 -32.93 1.34
C VAL A 276 2.76 -33.76 2.31
N LEU A 277 2.14 -34.70 3.04
CA LEU A 277 2.86 -35.55 3.99
C LEU A 277 3.92 -36.42 3.29
N SER A 278 3.59 -36.97 2.12
CA SER A 278 4.53 -37.78 1.32
C SER A 278 5.72 -36.94 0.81
N ARG A 279 5.53 -35.64 0.68
CA ARG A 279 6.52 -34.70 0.19
C ARG A 279 7.43 -34.18 1.30
N LEU A 280 6.87 -33.77 2.43
CA LEU A 280 7.64 -33.25 3.57
C LEU A 280 8.66 -34.27 4.08
N LYS A 281 8.26 -35.55 4.19
CA LYS A 281 9.15 -36.66 4.54
C LYS A 281 10.37 -36.81 3.62
N ARG A 282 10.31 -36.31 2.38
CA ARG A 282 11.38 -36.43 1.38
C ARG A 282 12.20 -35.16 1.18
N ARG A 283 11.61 -33.98 1.37
CA ARG A 283 12.19 -32.71 0.91
C ARG A 283 12.28 -31.62 1.98
N GLY A 284 11.72 -31.83 3.17
CA GLY A 284 11.68 -30.80 4.22
C GLY A 284 10.74 -29.63 3.87
N ASP A 285 10.88 -28.53 4.60
CA ASP A 285 10.07 -27.31 4.47
C ASP A 285 10.74 -26.28 3.55
N PRO A 286 10.16 -26.00 2.35
CA PRO A 286 10.67 -24.94 1.48
C PRO A 286 10.56 -23.53 2.07
N LEU A 287 9.74 -23.31 3.10
CA LEU A 287 9.48 -22.00 3.70
C LEU A 287 10.29 -21.77 4.99
N ALA A 288 11.20 -22.68 5.35
CA ALA A 288 11.89 -22.66 6.65
C ALA A 288 12.55 -21.29 6.96
N ASP A 289 13.19 -20.67 5.96
CA ASP A 289 13.92 -19.43 6.13
C ASP A 289 13.02 -18.21 6.44
N VAL A 290 11.77 -18.22 5.96
CA VAL A 290 10.80 -17.13 6.20
C VAL A 290 10.39 -17.06 7.67
N SER A 291 10.37 -18.20 8.37
CA SER A 291 9.94 -18.28 9.77
C SER A 291 11.09 -18.43 10.77
N ALA A 292 12.34 -18.44 10.29
CA ALA A 292 13.51 -18.41 11.17
C ALA A 292 13.43 -17.18 12.10
N HIS A 293 13.53 -17.41 13.41
CA HIS A 293 13.34 -16.36 14.41
C HIS A 293 14.20 -15.12 14.12
N VAL A 294 13.59 -13.94 14.17
CA VAL A 294 14.31 -12.67 14.30
C VAL A 294 14.92 -12.65 15.72
N PRO A 295 16.26 -12.61 15.86
CA PRO A 295 16.89 -12.53 17.18
C PRO A 295 16.39 -11.30 17.95
N VAL A 296 16.07 -11.49 19.23
CA VAL A 296 15.79 -10.38 20.15
C VAL A 296 17.13 -9.78 20.56
N PRO A 297 17.39 -8.47 20.38
CA PRO A 297 18.57 -7.84 20.94
C PRO A 297 18.57 -8.05 22.46
N SER A 298 19.64 -8.65 22.98
CA SER A 298 19.85 -8.77 24.42
C SER A 298 20.07 -7.37 25.01
N GLY A 299 19.01 -6.75 25.54
CA GLY A 299 19.08 -5.41 26.11
C GLY A 299 17.83 -4.89 26.83
N GLU A 300 16.63 -5.42 26.57
CA GLU A 300 15.39 -4.89 27.15
C GLU A 300 14.60 -5.89 28.00
N LEU A 301 15.29 -6.65 28.86
CA LEU A 301 14.64 -7.39 29.92
C LEU A 301 14.81 -6.62 31.23
N GLY A 302 13.95 -5.63 31.43
CA GLY A 302 13.65 -5.11 32.76
C GLY A 302 12.76 -6.10 33.50
N GLU A 303 13.31 -6.66 34.59
CA GLU A 303 12.57 -7.28 35.70
C GLU A 303 11.74 -6.21 36.43
N ASP A 304 10.73 -6.67 37.16
CA ASP A 304 9.75 -5.92 37.96
C ASP A 304 8.61 -5.25 37.18
N PHE A 305 7.38 -5.76 37.35
CA PHE A 305 6.35 -5.12 38.20
C PHE A 305 5.01 -5.87 38.08
N ARG A 306 4.32 -5.97 39.22
CA ARG A 306 3.03 -6.62 39.45
C ARG A 306 1.89 -5.73 38.92
N ASN A 307 0.81 -6.36 38.45
CA ASN A 307 -0.56 -5.84 38.29
C ASN A 307 -0.75 -4.33 38.48
N THR A 308 -1.16 -3.62 37.42
CA THR A 308 -2.11 -2.51 37.55
C THR A 308 -3.02 -2.44 36.33
N GLU A 309 -4.30 -2.21 36.63
CA GLU A 309 -5.45 -2.11 35.76
C GLU A 309 -5.35 -0.95 34.77
N SER A 310 -6.15 -1.06 33.72
CA SER A 310 -6.47 -0.01 32.76
C SER A 310 -6.94 1.28 33.45
N THR A 311 -6.24 2.38 33.20
CA THR A 311 -6.79 3.74 33.29
C THR A 311 -6.22 4.59 32.16
N ASP A 312 -7.09 5.47 31.65
CA ASP A 312 -6.88 6.44 30.59
C ASP A 312 -5.56 7.23 30.63
N HIS A 313 -5.14 7.63 29.42
CA HIS A 313 -4.18 8.70 29.06
C HIS A 313 -2.88 8.77 29.85
N ASP A 314 -1.78 8.44 29.17
CA ASP A 314 -0.42 8.64 29.67
C ASP A 314 -0.13 10.15 29.89
N PRO A 315 0.06 10.62 31.14
CA PRO A 315 0.40 12.01 31.42
C PRO A 315 1.87 12.35 31.11
N ALA A 316 2.70 11.37 30.74
CA ALA A 316 4.14 11.56 30.54
C ALA A 316 4.51 12.23 29.21
N GLU A 317 3.61 12.28 28.21
CA GLU A 317 3.88 12.96 26.94
C GLU A 317 4.00 14.49 27.09
N LYS A 318 3.44 15.08 28.16
CA LYS A 318 3.50 16.52 28.45
C LYS A 318 4.82 17.03 29.04
N THR A 319 5.86 16.20 29.16
CA THR A 319 7.14 16.59 29.80
C THR A 319 8.37 16.58 28.91
N ARG A 320 8.22 16.34 27.59
CA ARG A 320 9.33 16.49 26.64
C ARG A 320 9.44 17.94 26.18
N ASP A 321 10.65 18.46 26.23
CA ASP A 321 10.96 19.82 25.80
C ASP A 321 10.94 19.90 24.25
N ARG A 322 9.86 20.46 23.70
CA ARG A 322 9.59 20.50 22.25
C ARG A 322 10.63 21.30 21.46
N LEU A 323 11.38 22.19 22.12
CA LEU A 323 12.45 22.97 21.48
C LEU A 323 13.83 22.31 21.57
N GLU A 324 13.94 21.09 22.12
CA GLU A 324 15.22 20.39 22.27
C GLU A 324 15.93 20.20 20.91
N VAL A 325 15.20 19.71 19.91
CA VAL A 325 15.75 19.53 18.55
C VAL A 325 16.11 20.87 17.94
N TYR A 326 15.26 21.89 18.09
CA TYR A 326 15.51 23.24 17.59
C TYR A 326 16.83 23.80 18.11
N ARG A 327 17.02 23.79 19.44
CA ARG A 327 18.24 24.30 20.09
C ARG A 327 19.48 23.51 19.69
N SER A 328 19.37 22.18 19.55
CA SER A 328 20.50 21.33 19.16
C SER A 328 21.07 21.66 17.77
N LYS A 329 20.26 22.25 16.89
CA LYS A 329 20.65 22.60 15.52
C LYS A 329 21.24 24.01 15.39
N ARG A 330 21.18 24.86 16.43
CA ARG A 330 21.65 26.25 16.37
C ARG A 330 22.83 26.50 17.29
N ASP A 331 23.76 27.30 16.81
CA ASP A 331 24.78 27.92 17.64
C ASP A 331 24.38 29.37 17.92
N ALA A 332 23.89 29.63 19.14
CA ALA A 332 23.42 30.95 19.57
C ALA A 332 24.51 32.06 19.50
N SER A 333 25.79 31.68 19.36
CA SER A 333 26.87 32.64 19.15
C SER A 333 27.06 33.07 17.70
N LYS A 334 26.37 32.43 16.74
CA LYS A 334 26.57 32.60 15.30
C LYS A 334 25.29 32.92 14.53
N THR A 335 24.14 32.38 14.94
CA THR A 335 22.86 32.66 14.28
C THR A 335 22.24 33.97 14.75
N ALA A 336 21.55 34.67 13.85
CA ALA A 336 20.69 35.81 14.17
C ALA A 336 19.28 35.38 14.64
N GLU A 337 18.99 34.08 14.57
CA GLU A 337 17.72 33.50 14.98
C GLU A 337 17.53 33.52 16.52
N PRO A 338 16.29 33.65 17.03
CA PRO A 338 16.03 33.56 18.46
C PRO A 338 16.24 32.13 18.97
N VAL A 339 17.03 31.97 20.04
CA VAL A 339 17.31 30.67 20.68
C VAL A 339 17.06 30.77 22.19
N PRO A 340 15.81 30.65 22.66
CA PRO A 340 15.48 30.74 24.08
C PRO A 340 16.11 29.57 24.86
N ALA A 341 16.63 29.85 26.05
CA ALA A 341 17.27 28.82 26.88
C ALA A 341 16.26 27.95 27.64
N ASP A 342 15.09 28.50 27.94
CA ASP A 342 14.05 27.84 28.73
C ASP A 342 13.12 26.99 27.86
N ALA A 343 12.48 25.99 28.48
CA ALA A 343 11.42 25.21 27.83
C ALA A 343 10.18 26.09 27.60
N PRO A 344 9.46 25.90 26.48
CA PRO A 344 8.27 26.68 26.19
C PRO A 344 7.17 26.40 27.22
N ALA A 345 6.50 27.45 27.67
CA ALA A 345 5.25 27.30 28.41
C ALA A 345 4.11 27.04 27.41
N SER A 346 3.26 26.05 27.68
CA SER A 346 2.09 25.77 26.85
C SER A 346 1.17 27.00 26.81
N THR A 347 0.82 27.46 25.62
CA THR A 347 -0.15 28.54 25.37
C THR A 347 -1.28 28.05 24.46
N ASP A 348 -2.46 28.65 24.59
CA ASP A 348 -3.62 28.44 23.69
C ASP A 348 -3.62 29.48 22.55
N GLY A 349 -2.46 30.00 22.15
CA GLY A 349 -2.41 31.03 21.12
C GLY A 349 -2.71 30.46 19.73
N THR A 350 -3.21 31.34 18.86
CA THR A 350 -3.77 30.99 17.55
C THR A 350 -3.07 31.73 16.42
N SER A 351 -1.83 32.18 16.62
CA SER A 351 -1.09 32.87 15.58
C SER A 351 -0.59 31.92 14.49
N PHE A 352 -0.43 32.42 13.27
CA PHE A 352 0.29 31.74 12.20
C PHE A 352 1.21 32.70 11.46
N VAL A 353 2.26 32.15 10.85
CA VAL A 353 3.13 32.88 9.93
C VAL A 353 3.52 31.98 8.77
N ILE A 354 3.68 32.60 7.60
CA ILE A 354 4.29 32.00 6.41
C ILE A 354 5.50 32.85 6.06
N GLN A 355 6.69 32.26 6.09
CA GLN A 355 7.94 32.95 5.76
C GLN A 355 8.47 32.46 4.40
N GLU A 356 8.87 33.39 3.54
CA GLU A 356 9.61 33.06 2.32
C GLU A 356 11.09 32.88 2.67
N HIS A 357 11.68 31.75 2.27
CA HIS A 357 13.03 31.38 2.66
C HIS A 357 13.90 31.05 1.44
N HIS A 358 14.84 31.95 1.16
CA HIS A 358 15.87 31.81 0.11
C HIS A 358 17.09 31.06 0.65
N ALA A 359 16.92 29.77 0.94
CA ALA A 359 18.01 28.88 1.36
C ALA A 359 18.78 28.34 0.14
N SER A 360 19.26 27.08 0.18
CA SER A 360 19.80 26.41 -1.02
C SER A 360 18.77 26.29 -2.15
N SER A 361 17.49 26.33 -1.81
CA SER A 361 16.35 26.38 -2.71
C SER A 361 15.24 27.23 -2.09
N LEU A 362 14.52 27.98 -2.91
CA LEU A 362 13.36 28.74 -2.46
C LEU A 362 12.25 27.81 -1.95
N HIS A 363 11.69 28.13 -0.79
CA HIS A 363 10.50 27.49 -0.22
C HIS A 363 9.79 28.46 0.74
N TRP A 364 8.58 28.09 1.16
CA TRP A 364 7.82 28.84 2.16
C TRP A 364 7.63 28.02 3.43
N ASP A 365 8.06 28.54 4.57
CA ASP A 365 7.88 27.91 5.86
C ASP A 365 6.52 28.30 6.43
N PHE A 366 5.59 27.33 6.47
CA PHE A 366 4.25 27.46 7.01
C PHE A 366 4.24 27.03 8.48
N ARG A 367 3.79 27.92 9.38
CA ARG A 367 3.90 27.71 10.84
C ARG A 367 2.61 28.06 11.56
N LEU A 368 2.18 27.18 12.46
CA LEU A 368 1.02 27.36 13.33
C LEU A 368 1.48 27.37 14.78
N GLU A 369 1.05 28.36 15.57
CA GLU A 369 1.19 28.31 17.03
C GLU A 369 0.30 27.18 17.58
N HIS A 370 0.90 26.25 18.30
CA HIS A 370 0.19 25.15 18.95
C HIS A 370 1.00 24.65 20.16
N ASP A 371 0.38 24.62 21.34
CA ASP A 371 0.99 24.22 22.62
C ASP A 371 2.32 24.95 22.94
N GLY A 372 2.34 26.27 22.76
CA GLY A 372 3.49 27.11 23.15
C GLY A 372 4.69 27.09 22.19
N VAL A 373 4.56 26.46 21.02
CA VAL A 373 5.58 26.46 19.96
C VAL A 373 4.95 26.71 18.58
N LEU A 374 5.78 27.02 17.59
CA LEU A 374 5.40 27.07 16.18
C LEU A 374 5.64 25.70 15.54
N VAL A 375 4.57 24.93 15.34
CA VAL A 375 4.61 23.68 14.57
C VAL A 375 4.74 24.04 13.09
N SER A 376 5.75 23.48 12.43
CA SER A 376 6.31 24.06 11.20
C SER A 376 6.42 23.06 10.05
N TRP A 377 6.12 23.51 8.84
CA TRP A 377 6.26 22.77 7.59
C TRP A 377 6.89 23.62 6.49
N ALA A 378 7.90 23.10 5.81
CA ALA A 378 8.46 23.70 4.60
C ALA A 378 7.63 23.31 3.37
N LEU A 379 7.18 24.31 2.59
CA LEU A 379 6.38 24.16 1.38
C LEU A 379 7.21 24.54 0.15
N PRO A 380 7.75 23.59 -0.63
CA PRO A 380 8.59 23.93 -1.80
C PRO A 380 7.86 24.71 -2.91
N LYS A 381 6.53 24.58 -2.98
CA LYS A 381 5.67 25.28 -3.94
C LYS A 381 4.71 26.28 -3.29
N GLY A 382 4.89 26.58 -2.00
CA GLY A 382 3.97 27.39 -1.22
C GLY A 382 2.59 26.73 -1.02
N GLU A 383 1.66 27.48 -0.44
CA GLU A 383 0.27 27.08 -0.26
C GLU A 383 -0.44 26.99 -1.64
N PRO A 384 -1.26 25.95 -1.92
CA PRO A 384 -2.00 25.85 -3.18
C PRO A 384 -2.98 27.01 -3.38
N ASP A 385 -3.02 27.57 -4.59
CA ASP A 385 -3.95 28.64 -4.94
C ASP A 385 -5.36 28.13 -5.24
N ASP A 386 -5.54 26.84 -5.54
CA ASP A 386 -6.82 26.25 -5.92
C ASP A 386 -7.10 24.89 -5.25
N PRO A 387 -8.37 24.50 -5.09
CA PRO A 387 -8.74 23.22 -4.46
C PRO A 387 -8.52 21.95 -5.30
N GLY A 388 -8.10 22.08 -6.56
CA GLY A 388 -7.83 20.94 -7.44
C GLY A 388 -6.43 20.35 -7.28
N THR A 389 -5.53 21.09 -6.62
CA THR A 389 -4.10 20.78 -6.58
C THR A 389 -3.62 20.63 -5.14
N ASN A 390 -2.83 19.59 -4.87
CA ASN A 390 -2.16 19.39 -3.58
C ASN A 390 -0.68 19.74 -3.73
N HIS A 391 -0.12 20.45 -2.76
CA HIS A 391 1.32 20.72 -2.69
C HIS A 391 1.97 19.89 -1.59
N LEU A 392 3.25 19.54 -1.78
CA LEU A 392 4.05 18.89 -0.76
C LEU A 392 4.30 19.87 0.40
N ALA A 393 4.16 19.36 1.62
CA ALA A 393 4.52 20.01 2.86
C ALA A 393 5.51 19.11 3.60
N VAL A 394 6.61 19.64 4.12
CA VAL A 394 7.63 18.87 4.82
C VAL A 394 7.76 19.37 6.25
N GLN A 395 7.25 18.62 7.23
CA GLN A 395 7.31 18.95 8.64
C GLN A 395 8.76 19.07 9.12
N THR A 396 9.09 20.21 9.71
CA THR A 396 10.40 20.50 10.30
C THR A 396 10.32 20.40 11.82
N GLU A 397 11.43 20.65 12.51
CA GLU A 397 11.37 20.84 13.97
C GLU A 397 10.42 21.99 14.37
N ASP A 398 9.90 21.94 15.59
CA ASP A 398 9.14 23.03 16.19
C ASP A 398 10.04 24.26 16.41
N HIS A 399 9.48 25.46 16.27
CA HIS A 399 10.21 26.72 16.42
C HIS A 399 9.70 27.51 17.64
N PRO A 400 10.53 28.37 18.27
CA PRO A 400 10.08 29.22 19.36
C PRO A 400 9.11 30.30 18.85
N LEU A 401 8.17 30.75 19.69
CA LEU A 401 7.16 31.74 19.29
C LEU A 401 7.79 33.06 18.83
N GLU A 402 8.93 33.46 19.40
CA GLU A 402 9.63 34.68 18.97
C GLU A 402 10.17 34.58 17.53
N TYR A 403 10.30 33.37 16.98
CA TYR A 403 10.69 33.16 15.59
C TYR A 403 9.62 33.65 14.61
N GLY A 404 8.36 33.72 15.04
CA GLY A 404 7.23 34.09 14.20
C GLY A 404 7.31 35.50 13.63
N THR A 405 8.14 36.38 14.21
CA THR A 405 8.35 37.77 13.77
C THR A 405 9.75 38.00 13.20
N PHE A 406 10.55 36.93 13.03
CA PHE A 406 11.92 37.06 12.52
C PHE A 406 11.95 37.29 11.00
N GLU A 407 12.71 38.29 10.59
CA GLU A 407 13.15 38.53 9.22
C GLU A 407 14.65 38.86 9.22
N GLY A 408 15.40 38.35 8.25
CA GLY A 408 16.83 38.62 8.15
C GLY A 408 17.62 37.55 7.42
N THR A 409 18.95 37.66 7.49
CA THR A 409 19.86 36.70 6.83
C THR A 409 20.49 35.76 7.85
N ILE A 410 20.33 34.46 7.63
CA ILE A 410 21.02 33.39 8.37
C ILE A 410 22.39 33.16 7.73
N ALA A 411 23.45 33.25 8.53
CA ALA A 411 24.83 33.27 8.05
C ALA A 411 25.21 31.99 7.28
N LYS A 412 26.05 32.14 6.24
CA LYS A 412 26.50 31.01 5.42
C LYS A 412 27.27 29.99 6.27
N GLY A 413 26.83 28.73 6.19
CA GLY A 413 27.41 27.61 6.95
C GLY A 413 26.61 27.24 8.20
N GLU A 414 25.65 28.08 8.62
CA GLU A 414 24.68 27.74 9.65
C GLU A 414 23.51 26.93 9.06
N TYR A 415 22.82 26.18 9.92
CA TYR A 415 21.64 25.42 9.52
C TYR A 415 20.52 26.38 9.09
N GLY A 416 19.99 26.20 7.88
CA GLY A 416 19.01 27.14 7.31
C GLY A 416 19.62 28.42 6.74
N ALA A 417 20.92 28.46 6.40
CA ALA A 417 21.53 29.62 5.78
C ALA A 417 20.76 30.13 4.56
N GLY A 418 20.40 31.42 4.57
CA GLY A 418 19.53 32.03 3.56
C GLY A 418 18.95 33.36 4.03
N GLU A 419 18.19 34.01 3.15
CA GLU A 419 17.37 35.19 3.49
C GLU A 419 15.95 34.73 3.84
N VAL A 420 15.41 35.26 4.94
CA VAL A 420 14.07 34.96 5.45
C VAL A 420 13.26 36.26 5.54
N THR A 421 12.08 36.27 4.93
CA THR A 421 11.11 37.38 4.97
C THR A 421 9.71 36.85 5.27
N ILE A 422 8.84 37.67 5.86
CA ILE A 422 7.45 37.29 6.16
C ILE A 422 6.59 37.50 4.92
N TRP A 423 5.98 36.41 4.45
CA TRP A 423 5.10 36.40 3.28
C TRP A 423 3.63 36.65 3.66
N ASP A 424 3.16 36.06 4.76
CA ASP A 424 1.82 36.29 5.31
C ASP A 424 1.82 35.97 6.82
N SER A 425 0.96 36.61 7.58
CA SER A 425 0.80 36.36 9.02
C SER A 425 -0.60 36.71 9.46
N GLY A 426 -1.03 36.18 10.61
CA GLY A 426 -2.32 36.49 11.19
C GLY A 426 -2.72 35.49 12.27
N GLU A 427 -4.03 35.30 12.44
CA GLU A 427 -4.61 34.31 13.36
C GLU A 427 -5.29 33.19 12.58
N TYR A 428 -5.50 32.03 13.21
CA TYR A 428 -6.24 30.92 12.62
C TYR A 428 -7.30 30.36 13.56
N ASP A 429 -8.43 29.92 12.99
CA ASP A 429 -9.41 29.10 13.69
C ASP A 429 -9.06 27.61 13.50
N LEU A 430 -8.95 26.89 14.62
CA LEU A 430 -8.69 25.46 14.59
C LEU A 430 -10.00 24.68 14.42
N GLU A 431 -10.17 24.01 13.27
CA GLU A 431 -11.30 23.09 13.08
C GLU A 431 -10.98 21.69 13.57
N LYS A 432 -9.74 21.22 13.32
CA LYS A 432 -9.34 19.85 13.60
C LYS A 432 -7.84 19.74 13.75
N TRP A 433 -7.39 19.18 14.86
CA TRP A 433 -6.00 18.78 15.05
C TRP A 433 -5.96 17.29 15.41
N ARG A 434 -5.25 16.49 14.62
CA ARG A 434 -4.90 15.11 14.95
C ARG A 434 -3.41 14.95 14.75
N ASP A 435 -2.69 14.82 15.86
CA ASP A 435 -1.24 14.72 15.88
C ASP A 435 -0.73 13.64 14.92
N GLY A 436 0.25 14.03 14.10
CA GLY A 436 0.90 13.17 13.12
C GLY A 436 -0.03 12.61 12.05
N ARG A 437 -1.23 13.17 11.85
CA ARG A 437 -2.22 12.66 10.87
C ARG A 437 -2.87 13.72 10.01
N GLU A 438 -3.55 14.69 10.62
CA GLU A 438 -4.25 15.74 9.86
C GLU A 438 -4.44 17.00 10.71
N VAL A 439 -4.30 18.16 10.09
CA VAL A 439 -4.60 19.47 10.67
C VAL A 439 -5.47 20.22 9.69
N ILE A 440 -6.62 20.73 10.14
CA ILE A 440 -7.54 21.55 9.34
C ILE A 440 -7.76 22.86 10.09
N VAL A 441 -7.42 23.96 9.41
CA VAL A 441 -7.49 25.31 9.96
C VAL A 441 -8.09 26.28 8.95
N VAL A 442 -8.74 27.32 9.46
CA VAL A 442 -9.13 28.50 8.69
C VAL A 442 -8.16 29.61 9.04
N LEU A 443 -7.34 30.04 8.09
CA LEU A 443 -6.36 31.11 8.28
C LEU A 443 -7.03 32.46 8.02
N HIS A 444 -6.74 33.46 8.84
CA HIS A 444 -7.11 34.86 8.67
C HIS A 444 -5.85 35.70 8.42
N GLY A 445 -5.33 35.64 7.20
CA GLY A 445 -4.09 36.31 6.83
C GLY A 445 -4.26 37.78 6.51
N GLU A 446 -3.30 38.58 6.93
CA GLU A 446 -3.25 40.01 6.63
C GLU A 446 -3.07 40.30 5.14
N GLN A 447 -2.28 39.48 4.43
CA GLN A 447 -1.99 39.69 3.01
C GLN A 447 -2.84 38.81 2.10
N ARG A 448 -3.11 37.56 2.49
CA ARG A 448 -3.81 36.58 1.64
C ARG A 448 -5.28 36.35 2.01
N GLY A 449 -5.80 37.07 3.01
CA GLY A 449 -7.19 36.98 3.44
C GLY A 449 -7.56 35.63 4.07
N THR A 450 -8.88 35.42 4.24
CA THR A 450 -9.42 34.21 4.88
C THR A 450 -9.43 33.02 3.93
N ARG A 451 -8.89 31.88 4.35
CA ARG A 451 -8.92 30.64 3.56
C ARG A 451 -8.83 29.39 4.43
N ARG A 452 -9.46 28.32 3.98
CA ARG A 452 -9.44 27.02 4.66
C ARG A 452 -8.39 26.09 4.05
N VAL A 453 -7.50 25.56 4.88
CA VAL A 453 -6.43 24.66 4.46
C VAL A 453 -6.41 23.40 5.31
N ALA A 454 -6.06 22.28 4.67
CA ALA A 454 -5.84 20.99 5.31
C ALA A 454 -4.40 20.53 5.08
N LEU A 455 -3.66 20.30 6.15
CA LEU A 455 -2.41 19.55 6.16
C LEU A 455 -2.75 18.08 6.44
N ILE A 456 -2.43 17.21 5.50
CA ILE A 456 -2.71 15.78 5.58
C ILE A 456 -1.38 15.05 5.60
N HIS A 457 -1.10 14.33 6.67
CA HIS A 457 0.11 13.51 6.76
C HIS A 457 0.00 12.41 5.71
N THR A 458 0.99 12.29 4.84
CA THR A 458 1.00 11.31 3.75
C THR A 458 1.77 10.04 4.09
N GLY A 459 2.01 9.81 5.39
CA GLY A 459 2.87 8.76 5.91
C GLY A 459 2.44 7.34 5.57
N HIS A 460 3.36 6.37 5.61
CA HIS A 460 4.46 6.26 6.59
C HIS A 460 5.79 5.72 6.00
N GLY A 461 6.89 6.46 6.15
CA GLY A 461 8.25 5.96 5.85
C GLY A 461 9.31 6.65 6.70
N GLY A 462 10.25 5.90 7.29
CA GLY A 462 11.35 6.44 8.09
C GLY A 462 12.31 7.34 7.29
N GLY A 463 12.81 8.43 7.90
CA GLY A 463 13.72 9.39 7.26
C GLY A 463 13.01 10.66 6.78
N ARG A 464 13.45 11.25 5.65
CA ARG A 464 12.83 12.47 5.05
C ARG A 464 11.34 12.33 4.69
N ALA A 465 10.77 11.11 4.75
CA ALA A 465 9.37 10.83 4.46
C ALA A 465 8.46 10.87 5.71
N GLU A 466 8.99 10.80 6.94
CA GLU A 466 8.20 10.98 8.17
C GLU A 466 7.72 12.43 8.30
N SER A 467 8.50 13.34 7.73
CA SER A 467 8.16 14.74 7.58
C SER A 467 7.22 15.02 6.41
N ASN A 468 6.84 14.08 5.56
CA ASN A 468 6.05 14.41 4.37
C ASN A 468 4.54 14.48 4.68
N TRP A 469 3.97 15.62 4.33
CA TRP A 469 2.57 15.98 4.39
C TRP A 469 2.14 16.51 3.02
N LEU A 470 0.84 16.61 2.79
CA LEU A 470 0.27 17.40 1.71
C LEU A 470 -0.50 18.56 2.31
N ILE A 471 -0.35 19.74 1.75
CA ILE A 471 -1.26 20.85 2.00
C ILE A 471 -2.28 20.92 0.85
N HIS A 472 -3.55 21.06 1.24
CA HIS A 472 -4.69 21.14 0.35
C HIS A 472 -5.53 22.36 0.69
N ARG A 473 -5.82 23.20 -0.30
CA ARG A 473 -6.78 24.30 -0.13
C ARG A 473 -8.19 23.76 -0.25
N MET A 474 -9.01 23.90 0.78
CA MET A 474 -10.39 23.43 0.76
C MET A 474 -11.27 24.45 0.05
N LYS A 475 -12.38 23.97 -0.54
CA LYS A 475 -13.42 24.87 -1.05
C LYS A 475 -14.07 25.59 0.12
N ASP A 476 -14.28 26.89 -0.05
CA ASP A 476 -15.07 27.66 0.89
C ASP A 476 -16.53 27.21 0.75
N ASP A 477 -17.17 26.78 1.85
CA ASP A 477 -18.61 26.43 1.89
C ASP A 477 -19.52 27.67 1.71
N ALA A 478 -19.00 28.75 1.12
CA ALA A 478 -19.62 30.05 0.98
C ALA A 478 -20.23 30.32 -0.41
N ASP A 479 -20.20 29.37 -1.36
CA ASP A 479 -20.72 29.59 -2.73
C ASP A 479 -22.06 28.90 -3.04
N ASP A 480 -22.67 28.18 -2.09
CA ASP A 480 -24.06 27.69 -2.19
C ASP A 480 -25.08 28.64 -1.48
N GLY A 481 -24.82 29.94 -1.56
CA GLY A 481 -25.53 30.98 -0.80
C GLY A 481 -26.11 32.16 -1.59
N ALA A 482 -26.10 32.15 -2.93
CA ALA A 482 -26.55 33.29 -3.73
C ALA A 482 -27.52 32.94 -4.87
N HIS A 483 -28.68 32.34 -4.55
CA HIS A 483 -29.93 32.71 -5.21
C HIS A 483 -31.14 32.52 -4.28
N GLY A 484 -31.54 33.62 -3.65
CA GLY A 484 -32.95 33.91 -3.32
C GLY A 484 -33.47 33.43 -1.96
N GLY A 485 -33.24 34.24 -0.93
CA GLY A 485 -33.98 34.15 0.34
C GLY A 485 -35.44 34.62 0.24
N HIS A 486 -36.24 34.05 1.15
CA HIS A 486 -37.59 34.45 1.62
C HIS A 486 -38.77 34.26 0.64
N GLY A 487 -39.88 33.62 1.00
CA GLY A 487 -40.35 33.08 2.27
C GLY A 487 -41.88 32.93 2.21
N ALA A 488 -42.39 32.00 3.01
CA ALA A 488 -43.77 31.85 3.47
C ALA A 488 -44.87 31.37 2.48
N GLY A 489 -45.56 30.30 2.89
CA GLY A 489 -46.98 30.14 2.59
C GLY A 489 -47.49 28.72 2.33
N GLY A 490 -47.79 27.99 3.41
CA GLY A 490 -49.12 27.38 3.63
C GLY A 490 -49.72 26.38 2.64
N HIS A 491 -49.94 25.17 3.16
CA HIS A 491 -51.15 24.34 3.06
C HIS A 491 -51.80 24.05 1.69
N GLY A 492 -51.99 22.76 1.41
CA GLY A 492 -53.13 22.33 0.58
C GLY A 492 -52.95 20.97 -0.08
N ALA A 493 -53.57 19.96 0.50
CA ALA A 493 -53.73 18.64 -0.10
C ALA A 493 -54.57 18.67 -1.38
N GLY A 494 -54.36 17.69 -2.27
CA GLY A 494 -55.42 17.17 -3.14
C GLY A 494 -55.05 16.94 -4.60
N GLY A 495 -55.14 15.67 -5.01
CA GLY A 495 -55.90 15.33 -6.22
C GLY A 495 -55.15 15.06 -7.52
N HIS A 496 -54.95 13.76 -7.78
CA HIS A 496 -55.18 13.06 -9.05
C HIS A 496 -55.03 13.82 -10.39
N SER A 497 -54.19 13.31 -11.30
CA SER A 497 -54.62 12.36 -12.35
C SER A 497 -53.63 12.26 -13.53
N ALA A 498 -53.31 11.01 -13.86
CA ALA A 498 -53.15 10.41 -15.18
C ALA A 498 -52.31 11.05 -16.31
N ARG A 499 -51.31 10.25 -16.73
CA ARG A 499 -51.04 9.75 -18.10
C ARG A 499 -51.16 10.74 -19.27
N SER A 500 -50.09 10.86 -20.07
CA SER A 500 -49.99 10.08 -21.32
C SER A 500 -48.64 10.28 -22.00
N ARG A 501 -48.30 9.29 -22.80
CA ARG A 501 -47.06 9.00 -23.51
C ARG A 501 -47.12 9.51 -24.97
N VAL A 502 -45.93 9.81 -25.48
CA VAL A 502 -45.43 9.50 -26.85
C VAL A 502 -45.94 10.36 -28.01
N GLY A 503 -44.99 10.77 -28.86
CA GLY A 503 -45.25 11.02 -30.28
C GLY A 503 -44.21 11.86 -31.00
N ASN A 504 -43.12 11.22 -31.44
CA ASN A 504 -42.19 11.73 -32.46
C ASN A 504 -42.90 11.85 -33.83
N SER A 505 -42.49 12.82 -34.66
CA SER A 505 -42.19 12.56 -36.09
C SER A 505 -41.57 13.78 -36.79
N SER A 506 -40.33 13.57 -37.23
CA SER A 506 -39.68 13.94 -38.49
C SER A 506 -40.55 14.37 -39.69
N LEU A 507 -39.95 15.17 -40.60
CA LEU A 507 -39.86 15.03 -42.09
C LEU A 507 -39.21 16.31 -42.70
N THR A 508 -37.95 16.25 -43.18
CA THR A 508 -37.46 16.14 -44.58
C THR A 508 -37.31 17.45 -45.40
N SER A 509 -36.11 17.59 -46.00
CA SER A 509 -35.59 18.60 -46.95
C SER A 509 -36.31 18.63 -48.32
N PRO A 510 -36.00 19.58 -49.25
CA PRO A 510 -34.88 19.40 -50.20
C PRO A 510 -34.20 20.71 -50.70
N ALA A 511 -33.36 20.57 -51.76
CA ALA A 511 -32.14 21.30 -52.11
C ALA A 511 -32.22 22.39 -53.22
N THR A 512 -31.02 22.87 -53.62
CA THR A 512 -30.57 23.63 -54.85
C THR A 512 -30.63 25.17 -54.77
N GLY A 513 -29.68 25.99 -55.25
CA GLY A 513 -28.39 25.87 -55.95
C GLY A 513 -27.91 27.26 -56.45
N GLY A 514 -26.63 27.42 -56.84
CA GLY A 514 -26.17 28.48 -57.78
C GLY A 514 -25.13 29.51 -57.30
N SER A 515 -23.95 29.52 -57.94
CA SER A 515 -22.82 30.48 -57.80
C SER A 515 -22.98 31.77 -58.63
N PRO A 516 -22.10 32.79 -58.50
CA PRO A 516 -21.06 32.99 -59.54
C PRO A 516 -19.68 33.55 -59.08
N GLU A 517 -18.69 33.37 -59.98
CA GLU A 517 -17.31 33.91 -60.04
C GLU A 517 -17.23 35.47 -60.02
N LYS A 518 -16.12 36.22 -59.83
CA LYS A 518 -14.72 36.10 -60.31
C LYS A 518 -13.78 37.18 -59.71
N SER A 519 -12.47 36.84 -59.64
CA SER A 519 -11.24 37.66 -59.84
C SER A 519 -10.76 38.74 -58.84
N GLY A 520 -9.48 38.62 -58.45
CA GLY A 520 -8.62 39.72 -57.96
C GLY A 520 -7.34 39.25 -57.23
N ARG A 521 -6.22 39.12 -57.96
CA ARG A 521 -4.87 38.75 -57.45
C ARG A 521 -4.23 39.88 -56.63
N ALA A 522 -3.56 39.54 -55.53
CA ALA A 522 -2.26 40.11 -55.15
C ALA A 522 -1.50 39.16 -54.19
N SER A 523 -0.21 39.05 -54.41
CA SER A 523 0.76 38.10 -53.89
C SER A 523 1.31 38.43 -52.50
N SER A 524 1.53 37.42 -51.66
CA SER A 524 2.80 37.25 -50.96
C SER A 524 3.01 35.78 -50.61
N ALA A 525 4.15 35.24 -51.04
CA ALA A 525 4.65 33.94 -50.66
C ALA A 525 5.57 34.12 -49.46
N ARG A 526 5.29 33.41 -48.36
CA ARG A 526 6.27 32.88 -47.39
C ARG A 526 5.56 31.85 -46.49
N ASP A 527 6.23 30.71 -46.35
CA ASP A 527 5.97 29.55 -45.49
C ASP A 527 4.65 28.79 -45.66
N ARG A 528 4.64 27.93 -46.69
CA ARG A 528 3.97 26.63 -46.54
C ARG A 528 4.95 25.71 -45.84
N LYS A 529 4.75 25.45 -44.54
CA LYS A 529 5.24 24.23 -43.90
C LYS A 529 4.73 23.07 -44.75
N GLN A 530 5.66 22.39 -45.41
CA GLN A 530 5.36 21.20 -46.16
C GLN A 530 5.12 20.12 -45.10
N GLU A 531 3.84 19.85 -44.78
CA GLU A 531 3.45 18.68 -43.99
C GLU A 531 3.85 17.44 -44.80
N PHE A 532 5.00 16.88 -44.45
CA PHE A 532 5.38 15.54 -44.87
C PHE A 532 4.79 14.54 -43.87
N PRO A 533 4.29 13.40 -44.35
CA PRO A 533 3.70 12.39 -43.50
C PRO A 533 4.74 11.95 -42.46
N ALA A 534 4.32 11.91 -41.19
CA ALA A 534 5.12 11.32 -40.13
C ALA A 534 5.58 9.92 -40.60
N PRO A 535 6.85 9.54 -40.38
CA PRO A 535 7.30 8.19 -40.66
C PRO A 535 6.36 7.20 -39.96
N ASP A 536 6.09 6.06 -40.60
CA ASP A 536 5.26 5.01 -40.01
C ASP A 536 5.75 4.72 -38.58
N PRO A 537 4.85 4.56 -37.59
CA PRO A 537 5.25 4.37 -36.20
C PRO A 537 6.17 3.16 -36.09
N VAL A 538 7.44 3.42 -35.80
CA VAL A 538 8.46 2.38 -35.63
C VAL A 538 8.24 1.77 -34.25
N ALA A 539 7.92 0.48 -34.22
CA ALA A 539 7.80 -0.26 -32.97
C ALA A 539 9.19 -0.44 -32.33
N PRO A 540 9.31 -0.34 -30.99
CA PRO A 540 10.57 -0.63 -30.31
C PRO A 540 11.08 -2.04 -30.60
N MET A 541 12.39 -2.16 -30.84
CA MET A 541 13.10 -3.42 -31.00
C MET A 541 13.27 -4.09 -29.62
N LEU A 542 12.35 -4.98 -29.31
CA LEU A 542 12.37 -5.73 -28.05
C LEU A 542 13.49 -6.77 -28.07
N ALA A 543 14.25 -6.81 -26.96
CA ALA A 543 15.19 -7.88 -26.73
C ALA A 543 14.44 -9.21 -26.61
N THR A 544 15.02 -10.27 -27.16
CA THR A 544 14.55 -11.64 -27.00
C THR A 544 15.57 -12.40 -26.15
N THR A 545 15.10 -13.33 -25.33
CA THR A 545 15.99 -14.16 -24.52
C THR A 545 16.78 -15.09 -25.44
N GLY A 546 18.10 -15.14 -25.26
CA GLY A 546 19.01 -16.04 -25.98
C GLY A 546 20.17 -16.48 -25.09
N ASP A 547 20.89 -17.49 -25.56
CA ASP A 547 22.10 -18.02 -24.92
C ASP A 547 23.36 -17.35 -25.52
N ALA A 548 24.49 -17.40 -24.79
CA ALA A 548 25.77 -16.86 -25.28
C ALA A 548 26.23 -17.47 -26.62
N HIS A 549 25.69 -18.65 -27.00
CA HIS A 549 25.94 -19.31 -28.28
C HIS A 549 25.14 -18.72 -29.45
N ASP A 550 24.08 -17.95 -29.19
CA ASP A 550 23.27 -17.28 -30.21
C ASP A 550 23.98 -16.03 -30.78
N VAL A 551 25.04 -15.57 -30.11
CA VAL A 551 25.87 -14.44 -30.52
C VAL A 551 27.00 -14.97 -31.41
N SER A 552 26.88 -14.81 -32.74
CA SER A 552 27.94 -15.25 -33.67
C SER A 552 29.24 -14.47 -33.46
N GLU A 553 30.39 -15.13 -33.63
CA GLU A 553 31.70 -14.51 -33.48
C GLU A 553 31.89 -13.37 -34.50
N GLY A 554 31.84 -12.13 -34.00
CA GLY A 554 32.10 -10.90 -34.76
C GLY A 554 30.85 -10.05 -34.96
N GLY A 555 30.87 -8.83 -34.41
CA GLY A 555 29.88 -7.78 -34.69
C GLY A 555 29.00 -7.33 -33.53
N TRP A 556 29.15 -7.93 -32.34
CA TRP A 556 28.36 -7.59 -31.16
C TRP A 556 29.19 -6.85 -30.11
N ALA A 557 28.63 -5.77 -29.57
CA ALA A 557 29.10 -5.11 -28.36
C ALA A 557 28.12 -5.42 -27.22
N PHE A 558 28.64 -5.66 -26.03
CA PHE A 558 27.83 -5.89 -24.83
C PHE A 558 27.70 -4.57 -24.07
N GLU A 559 26.46 -4.17 -23.79
CA GLU A 559 26.16 -3.02 -22.95
C GLU A 559 25.40 -3.48 -21.70
N MET A 560 25.70 -2.87 -20.56
CA MET A 560 24.96 -3.11 -19.33
C MET A 560 23.55 -2.53 -19.48
N LYS A 561 22.52 -3.32 -19.17
CA LYS A 561 21.14 -2.84 -19.19
C LYS A 561 20.95 -1.79 -18.10
N TRP A 562 20.58 -0.57 -18.49
CA TRP A 562 20.10 0.46 -17.59
C TRP A 562 18.58 0.44 -17.55
N ASP A 563 17.99 0.67 -16.37
CA ASP A 563 16.55 0.83 -16.21
C ASP A 563 16.17 2.30 -16.40
N GLY A 564 15.23 2.56 -17.32
CA GLY A 564 14.85 3.90 -17.73
C GLY A 564 13.50 3.92 -18.43
N ILE A 565 13.22 5.02 -19.12
CA ILE A 565 11.99 5.19 -19.91
C ILE A 565 12.31 4.92 -21.38
N ARG A 566 11.79 3.81 -21.90
CA ARG A 566 11.93 3.43 -23.30
C ARG A 566 11.27 4.47 -24.21
N ALA A 567 12.05 5.09 -25.08
CA ALA A 567 11.57 6.07 -26.04
C ALA A 567 12.17 5.83 -27.42
N VAL A 568 11.36 6.05 -28.45
CA VAL A 568 11.81 6.16 -29.83
C VAL A 568 12.02 7.64 -30.12
N ALA A 569 13.26 8.02 -30.40
CA ALA A 569 13.63 9.37 -30.81
C ALA A 569 13.74 9.44 -32.34
N VAL A 570 12.91 10.28 -32.96
CA VAL A 570 13.02 10.62 -34.38
C VAL A 570 13.72 11.96 -34.49
N VAL A 571 14.91 11.95 -35.09
CA VAL A 571 15.72 13.14 -35.36
C VAL A 571 15.60 13.47 -36.84
N HIS A 572 15.06 14.64 -37.19
CA HIS A 572 14.94 15.07 -38.58
C HIS A 572 14.93 16.59 -38.67
N ASP A 573 15.61 17.16 -39.68
CA ASP A 573 15.67 18.62 -39.93
C ASP A 573 16.01 19.48 -38.71
N GLY A 574 16.91 18.99 -37.83
CA GLY A 574 17.31 19.72 -36.62
C GLY A 574 16.28 19.71 -35.49
N ALA A 575 15.26 18.86 -35.56
CA ALA A 575 14.26 18.66 -34.50
C ALA A 575 14.25 17.22 -34.00
N VAL A 576 13.92 17.04 -32.71
CA VAL A 576 13.76 15.73 -32.07
C VAL A 576 12.32 15.57 -31.62
N THR A 577 11.68 14.48 -32.02
CA THR A 577 10.41 14.03 -31.45
C THR A 577 10.63 12.74 -30.68
N LEU A 578 10.10 12.65 -29.47
CA LEU A 578 10.19 11.47 -28.62
C LEU A 578 8.82 10.82 -28.51
N THR A 579 8.76 9.52 -28.75
CA THR A 579 7.53 8.75 -28.61
C THR A 579 7.75 7.58 -27.66
N SER A 580 6.84 7.40 -26.70
CA SER A 580 6.89 6.25 -25.79
C SER A 580 6.61 4.94 -26.53
N ARG A 581 6.87 3.80 -25.87
CA ARG A 581 6.51 2.47 -26.35
C ARG A 581 5.04 2.34 -26.82
N ASN A 582 4.13 3.12 -26.23
CA ASN A 582 2.70 3.06 -26.50
C ASN A 582 2.21 4.20 -27.42
N GLY A 583 3.12 4.98 -28.01
CA GLY A 583 2.77 6.04 -28.97
C GLY A 583 2.53 7.43 -28.37
N ASN A 584 2.81 7.64 -27.07
CA ASN A 584 2.61 8.96 -26.44
C ASN A 584 3.78 9.90 -26.77
N ASP A 585 3.49 11.17 -27.04
CA ASP A 585 4.51 12.20 -27.20
C ASP A 585 5.19 12.51 -25.86
N LEU A 586 6.48 12.20 -25.77
CA LEU A 586 7.33 12.46 -24.61
C LEU A 586 8.17 13.73 -24.77
N THR A 587 8.13 14.38 -25.93
CA THR A 587 8.96 15.55 -26.27
C THR A 587 8.84 16.68 -25.23
N PRO A 588 7.64 17.02 -24.70
CA PRO A 588 7.50 18.07 -23.69
C PRO A 588 8.13 17.72 -22.33
N ALA A 589 8.26 16.44 -22.01
CA ALA A 589 8.78 15.97 -20.73
C ALA A 589 10.31 15.96 -20.66
N TYR A 590 10.98 15.91 -21.83
CA TYR A 590 12.45 15.85 -21.93
C TYR A 590 12.99 16.90 -22.93
N PRO A 591 12.76 18.21 -22.67
CA PRO A 591 13.23 19.27 -23.56
C PRO A 591 14.76 19.27 -23.75
N GLU A 592 15.53 18.76 -22.79
CA GLU A 592 16.98 18.63 -22.85
C GLU A 592 17.47 17.66 -23.93
N LEU A 593 16.65 16.66 -24.30
CA LEU A 593 17.01 15.67 -25.32
C LEU A 593 16.95 16.22 -26.75
N GLN A 594 16.53 17.48 -26.92
CA GLN A 594 16.67 18.19 -28.21
C GLN A 594 18.14 18.28 -28.67
N VAL A 595 19.11 18.15 -27.75
CA VAL A 595 20.53 18.06 -28.09
C VAL A 595 20.86 16.93 -29.07
N LEU A 596 20.02 15.89 -29.17
CA LEU A 596 20.21 14.80 -30.14
C LEU A 596 20.20 15.31 -31.60
N ALA A 597 19.48 16.40 -31.89
CA ALA A 597 19.49 17.03 -33.21
C ALA A 597 20.86 17.54 -33.64
N GLU A 598 21.74 17.88 -32.68
CA GLU A 598 23.10 18.36 -32.95
C GLU A 598 24.14 17.23 -32.94
N ARG A 599 23.77 16.04 -32.44
CA ARG A 599 24.71 14.93 -32.19
C ARG A 599 24.56 13.76 -33.14
N VAL A 600 23.43 13.68 -33.83
CA VAL A 600 23.12 12.59 -34.75
C VAL A 600 23.16 13.12 -36.17
N ASP A 601 24.33 13.00 -36.82
CA ASP A 601 24.51 13.36 -38.22
C ASP A 601 23.91 12.28 -39.13
N GLY A 602 22.89 12.67 -39.91
CA GLY A 602 22.37 11.85 -40.99
C GLY A 602 21.71 12.72 -42.03
N ASP A 603 22.22 12.70 -43.27
CA ASP A 603 21.70 13.44 -44.45
C ASP A 603 20.25 13.06 -44.87
N GLY A 604 19.48 12.43 -43.97
CA GLY A 604 18.07 12.06 -44.15
C GLY A 604 17.28 11.87 -42.83
N GLY A 605 17.83 12.29 -41.69
CA GLY A 605 17.27 12.01 -40.36
C GLY A 605 17.62 10.61 -39.82
N ALA A 606 17.34 10.39 -38.53
CA ALA A 606 17.64 9.16 -37.81
C ALA A 606 16.49 8.76 -36.89
N VAL A 607 16.32 7.45 -36.68
CA VAL A 607 15.43 6.89 -35.65
C VAL A 607 16.30 6.14 -34.66
N LEU A 608 16.20 6.52 -33.39
CA LEU A 608 16.90 5.89 -32.28
C LEU A 608 15.88 5.22 -31.37
N ASP A 609 16.13 3.97 -30.99
CA ASP A 609 15.36 3.27 -29.98
C ASP A 609 16.26 3.02 -28.77
N GLY A 610 15.89 3.59 -27.62
CA GLY A 610 16.74 3.58 -26.44
C GLY A 610 15.98 3.80 -25.13
N GLU A 611 16.73 3.80 -24.04
CA GLU A 611 16.24 4.07 -22.69
C GLU A 611 16.70 5.48 -22.27
N ILE A 612 15.76 6.34 -21.86
CA ILE A 612 16.05 7.61 -21.20
C ILE A 612 16.36 7.29 -19.74
N VAL A 613 17.59 7.56 -19.32
CA VAL A 613 18.11 7.25 -17.98
C VAL A 613 18.49 8.55 -17.26
N ALA A 614 18.27 8.60 -15.95
CA ALA A 614 18.49 9.79 -15.11
C ALA A 614 19.92 9.88 -14.55
#